data_AF-A0A561VHV7-F1
#
_entry.id   AF-A0A561VHV7-F1
#
_cell.length_a   1.000
_cell.length_b   1.000
_cell.length_c   1.000
_cell.angle_alpha   90.00
_cell.angle_beta   90.00
_cell.angle_gamma   90.00
#
_symmetry.space_group_name_H-M   'P 1'
#
loop_
_entity.id
_entity.type
_entity.pdbx_description
1 polymer ?
#
loop_
_entity_poly.entity_id
_entity_poly.type
_entity_poly.pdbx_seq_one_letter_code
_entity_poly.pdbx_strand_id
1 'polypeptide(L)'
;MIVRSSTGRFVVHRPPAAGPSAAAGRTTLAGMTKRNQAVGAYGERCAVRHLIGAGLRPVARNWRCPDGEIDIIAWDGRVLAFCEVKTRRTDDYGTPAEAIVPAKARRLRGLAARWLAESGVDADEVRFDVLAVRLPAAGAARVEHLKGAF
;
A
#
# COMPACT_ATOMS: atom_id res chain seq x y z
N MET A 1 2.02 -29.04 9.81
CA MET A 1 3.24 -29.83 10.15
C MET A 1 4.43 -29.01 9.71
N ILE A 2 5.20 -28.49 10.67
CA ILE A 2 6.23 -27.45 10.47
C ILE A 2 7.58 -28.11 10.18
N VAL A 3 8.28 -27.69 9.12
CA VAL A 3 9.69 -28.02 8.89
C VAL A 3 10.47 -26.73 8.71
N ARG A 4 11.46 -26.51 9.59
CA ARG A 4 12.42 -25.39 9.53
C ARG A 4 13.43 -25.61 8.38
N SER A 5 13.83 -24.54 7.71
CA SER A 5 14.95 -24.52 6.75
C SER A 5 16.06 -23.60 7.26
N SER A 6 17.32 -24.06 7.12
CA SER A 6 18.54 -23.56 7.76
C SER A 6 19.43 -22.67 6.88
N THR A 7 18.88 -21.99 5.86
CA THR A 7 19.72 -21.39 4.78
C THR A 7 19.61 -19.87 4.59
N GLY A 8 18.92 -19.11 5.46
CA GLY A 8 18.80 -17.65 5.25
C GLY A 8 18.13 -17.28 3.91
N ARG A 9 17.39 -18.20 3.32
CA ARG A 9 16.73 -18.04 2.02
C ARG A 9 15.32 -17.52 2.26
N PHE A 10 15.03 -16.31 1.79
CA PHE A 10 13.66 -15.80 1.71
C PHE A 10 12.88 -16.69 0.74
N VAL A 11 11.99 -17.54 1.27
CA VAL A 11 11.00 -18.23 0.44
C VAL A 11 9.93 -17.20 0.10
N VAL A 12 9.97 -16.69 -1.13
CA VAL A 12 8.85 -15.94 -1.70
C VAL A 12 7.75 -16.96 -1.95
N HIS A 13 6.84 -17.13 -0.98
CA HIS A 13 5.56 -17.74 -1.29
C HIS A 13 4.86 -16.83 -2.29
N ARG A 14 4.67 -17.34 -3.51
CA ARG A 14 3.82 -16.73 -4.52
C ARG A 14 2.47 -16.45 -3.84
N PRO A 15 2.01 -15.18 -3.73
CA PRO A 15 0.69 -14.91 -3.21
C PRO A 15 -0.34 -15.66 -4.07
N PRO A 16 -1.47 -16.11 -3.49
CA PRO A 16 -2.54 -16.69 -4.29
C PRO A 16 -2.87 -15.72 -5.44
N ALA A 17 -3.02 -16.27 -6.64
CA ALA A 17 -3.25 -15.49 -7.85
C ALA A 17 -4.40 -14.50 -7.59
N ALA A 18 -4.17 -13.22 -7.87
CA ALA A 18 -5.22 -12.22 -7.88
C ALA A 18 -6.37 -12.74 -8.76
N GLY A 19 -7.53 -13.00 -8.14
CA GLY A 19 -8.71 -13.47 -8.84
C GLY A 19 -9.20 -12.47 -9.90
N PRO A 20 -9.95 -12.92 -10.92
CA PRO A 20 -10.32 -12.09 -12.05
C PRO A 20 -11.24 -10.94 -11.63
N SER A 21 -10.89 -9.73 -12.07
CA SER A 21 -11.74 -8.54 -12.00
C SER A 21 -12.85 -8.64 -13.06
N ALA A 22 -14.10 -8.79 -12.62
CA ALA A 22 -15.27 -8.75 -13.49
C ALA A 22 -15.78 -7.31 -13.67
N ALA A 23 -15.90 -6.87 -14.92
CA ALA A 23 -16.49 -5.59 -15.30
C ALA A 23 -17.97 -5.75 -15.66
N ALA A 24 -18.82 -4.81 -15.23
CA ALA A 24 -20.13 -4.54 -15.83
C ALA A 24 -20.44 -3.04 -15.73
N GLY A 25 -20.86 -2.45 -16.85
CA GLY A 25 -21.02 -1.00 -17.01
C GLY A 25 -22.39 -0.44 -16.61
N ARG A 26 -22.43 0.89 -16.46
CA ARG A 26 -23.45 1.84 -16.96
C ARG A 26 -22.97 3.29 -16.66
N THR A 27 -22.94 4.12 -17.70
CA THR A 27 -22.51 5.54 -17.76
C THR A 27 -23.51 6.41 -16.97
N THR A 28 -23.15 7.23 -15.96
CA THR A 28 -22.77 8.66 -16.09
C THR A 28 -22.07 9.27 -14.84
N LEU A 29 -21.80 8.52 -13.76
CA LEU A 29 -20.89 8.87 -12.64
C LEU A 29 -19.47 8.26 -12.79
N ALA A 30 -19.30 7.45 -13.84
CA ALA A 30 -18.10 6.65 -14.10
C ALA A 30 -16.87 7.49 -14.54
N GLY A 31 -17.06 8.69 -15.09
CA GLY A 31 -15.95 9.51 -15.60
C GLY A 31 -15.08 10.14 -14.51
N MET A 32 -15.71 10.66 -13.43
CA MET A 32 -15.01 11.27 -12.31
C MET A 32 -14.34 10.21 -11.41
N THR A 33 -15.00 9.07 -11.21
CA THR A 33 -14.42 7.89 -10.54
C THR A 33 -13.29 7.26 -11.35
N LYS A 34 -13.43 7.09 -12.68
CA LYS A 34 -12.31 6.62 -13.53
C LYS A 34 -11.10 7.54 -13.48
N ARG A 35 -11.32 8.86 -13.48
CA ARG A 35 -10.22 9.85 -13.41
C ARG A 35 -9.52 9.76 -12.06
N ASN A 36 -10.26 9.64 -10.96
CA ASN A 36 -9.70 9.45 -9.62
C ASN A 36 -8.98 8.11 -9.47
N GLN A 37 -9.52 7.03 -10.06
CA GLN A 37 -8.89 5.71 -10.12
C GLN A 37 -7.60 5.72 -10.93
N ALA A 38 -7.59 6.37 -12.10
CA ALA A 38 -6.39 6.50 -12.94
C ALA A 38 -5.29 7.31 -12.23
N VAL A 39 -5.68 8.35 -11.47
CA VAL A 39 -4.78 9.13 -10.62
C VAL A 39 -4.21 8.27 -9.50
N GLY A 40 -5.07 7.57 -8.75
CA GLY A 40 -4.64 6.66 -7.69
C GLY A 40 -3.68 5.60 -8.21
N ALA A 41 -4.02 4.94 -9.32
CA ALA A 41 -3.16 3.93 -9.94
C ALA A 41 -1.82 4.50 -10.42
N TYR A 42 -1.80 5.73 -10.95
CA TYR A 42 -0.55 6.40 -11.32
C TYR A 42 0.30 6.72 -10.09
N GLY A 43 -0.32 7.24 -9.03
CA GLY A 43 0.38 7.54 -7.79
C GLY A 43 0.95 6.29 -7.12
N GLU A 44 0.20 5.20 -7.08
CA GLU A 44 0.70 3.90 -6.59
C GLU A 44 1.90 3.41 -7.41
N ARG A 45 1.89 3.55 -8.74
CA ARG A 45 3.06 3.23 -9.57
C ARG A 45 4.27 4.09 -9.20
N CYS A 46 4.07 5.38 -8.93
CA CYS A 46 5.15 6.26 -8.50
C CYS A 46 5.68 5.87 -7.11
N ALA A 47 4.78 5.54 -6.18
CA ALA A 47 5.11 5.05 -4.84
C ALA A 47 5.94 3.76 -4.90
N VAL A 48 5.53 2.77 -5.70
CA VAL A 48 6.31 1.52 -5.88
C VAL A 48 7.69 1.80 -6.45
N ARG A 49 7.81 2.65 -7.47
CA ARG A 49 9.11 3.03 -8.03
C ARG A 49 10.00 3.71 -7.00
N HIS A 50 9.44 4.60 -6.19
CA HIS A 50 10.17 5.26 -5.10
C HIS A 50 10.66 4.24 -4.07
N LEU A 51 9.81 3.33 -3.60
CA LEU A 51 10.18 2.28 -2.65
C LEU A 51 11.32 1.41 -3.18
N ILE A 52 11.23 0.96 -4.45
CA ILE A 52 12.29 0.19 -5.10
C ILE A 52 13.58 1.01 -5.18
N GLY A 53 13.49 2.27 -5.61
CA GLY A 53 14.66 3.16 -5.68
C GLY A 53 15.30 3.45 -4.32
N ALA A 54 14.52 3.39 -3.25
CA ALA A 54 14.98 3.49 -1.86
C ALA A 54 15.48 2.17 -1.27
N GLY A 55 15.52 1.08 -2.06
CA GLY A 55 16.02 -0.23 -1.64
C GLY A 55 14.98 -1.14 -0.97
N LEU A 56 13.71 -0.72 -0.90
CA LEU A 56 12.63 -1.56 -0.37
C LEU A 56 12.15 -2.55 -1.43
N ARG A 57 11.70 -3.72 -0.98
CA ARG A 57 11.23 -4.81 -1.85
C ARG A 57 9.71 -5.01 -1.73
N PRO A 58 8.90 -4.55 -2.70
CA PRO A 58 7.46 -4.80 -2.69
C PRO A 58 7.12 -6.28 -2.66
N VAL A 59 6.11 -6.64 -1.86
CA VAL A 59 5.59 -8.01 -1.67
C VAL A 59 4.16 -8.11 -2.20
N ALA A 60 3.33 -7.11 -1.95
CA ALA A 60 1.97 -7.04 -2.44
C ALA A 60 1.58 -5.59 -2.76
N ARG A 61 0.59 -5.43 -3.64
CA ARG A 61 -0.01 -4.15 -4.03
C ARG A 61 -1.50 -4.32 -4.16
N ASN A 62 -2.29 -3.31 -3.78
CA ASN A 62 -3.75 -3.33 -3.81
C ASN A 62 -4.33 -4.61 -3.16
N TRP A 63 -3.79 -5.03 -2.01
CA TRP A 63 -4.35 -6.17 -1.30
C TRP A 63 -5.70 -5.77 -0.71
N ARG A 64 -6.73 -6.59 -0.91
CA ARG A 64 -8.12 -6.29 -0.53
C ARG A 64 -8.71 -7.47 0.23
N CYS A 65 -9.51 -7.16 1.23
CA CYS A 65 -10.34 -8.11 1.96
C CYS A 65 -11.70 -7.45 2.30
N PRO A 66 -12.66 -8.16 2.89
CA PRO A 66 -13.94 -7.56 3.28
C PRO A 66 -13.82 -6.35 4.21
N ASP A 67 -12.76 -6.28 5.02
CA ASP A 67 -12.55 -5.22 6.02
C ASP A 67 -11.85 -3.96 5.45
N GLY A 68 -11.27 -4.06 4.25
CA GLY A 68 -10.58 -2.94 3.62
C GLY A 68 -9.46 -3.33 2.65
N GLU A 69 -8.52 -2.42 2.48
CA GLU A 69 -7.42 -2.53 1.53
C GLU A 69 -6.10 -2.04 2.12
N ILE A 70 -5.00 -2.61 1.63
CA ILE A 70 -3.63 -2.13 1.84
C ILE A 70 -3.03 -1.83 0.47
N ASP A 71 -2.57 -0.61 0.26
CA ASP A 71 -2.08 -0.17 -1.05
C ASP A 71 -0.78 -0.86 -1.45
N ILE A 72 0.22 -0.87 -0.56
CA ILE A 72 1.51 -1.52 -0.82
C ILE A 72 2.02 -2.18 0.47
N ILE A 73 2.59 -3.38 0.34
CA ILE A 73 3.34 -4.07 1.39
C ILE A 73 4.76 -4.28 0.88
N ALA A 74 5.78 -3.89 1.63
CA ALA A 74 7.17 -3.97 1.19
C ALA A 74 8.13 -4.30 2.35
N TRP A 75 9.20 -5.03 2.05
CA TRP A 75 10.31 -5.24 2.99
C TRP A 75 11.28 -4.06 2.96
N ASP A 76 11.64 -3.57 4.14
CA ASP A 76 12.72 -2.63 4.43
C ASP A 76 13.74 -3.34 5.32
N GLY A 77 14.68 -4.07 4.70
CA GLY A 77 15.53 -5.02 5.42
C GLY A 77 14.71 -6.12 6.10
N ARG A 78 14.68 -6.10 7.44
CA ARG A 78 13.91 -7.03 8.29
C ARG A 78 12.54 -6.50 8.70
N VAL A 79 12.21 -5.25 8.34
CA VAL A 79 10.95 -4.61 8.71
C VAL A 79 9.95 -4.80 7.57
N LEU A 80 8.74 -5.27 7.89
CA LEU A 80 7.65 -5.34 6.93
C LEU A 80 6.81 -4.06 7.00
N ALA A 81 6.93 -3.21 5.97
CA ALA A 81 6.22 -1.95 5.87
C ALA A 81 4.85 -2.13 5.19
N PHE A 82 3.78 -1.74 5.89
CA PHE A 82 2.42 -1.61 5.38
C PHE A 82 2.17 -0.16 5.02
N CYS A 83 2.06 0.12 3.73
CA CYS A 83 2.09 1.47 3.20
C CYS A 83 0.73 1.90 2.67
N GLU A 84 0.32 3.11 3.05
CA GLU A 84 -0.82 3.83 2.46
C GLU A 84 -0.30 4.88 1.46
N VAL A 85 -0.86 4.91 0.25
CA VAL A 85 -0.50 5.86 -0.82
C VAL A 85 -1.56 6.96 -0.92
N LYS A 86 -1.13 8.20 -0.73
CA LYS A 86 -1.99 9.38 -0.89
C LYS A 86 -1.56 10.18 -2.10
N THR A 87 -2.36 10.15 -3.15
CA THR A 87 -2.08 10.89 -4.40
C THR A 87 -2.87 12.18 -4.44
N ARG A 88 -2.21 13.31 -4.69
CA ARG A 88 -2.86 14.62 -4.83
C ARG A 88 -2.32 15.39 -6.04
N ARG A 89 -3.19 16.19 -6.66
CA ARG A 89 -2.88 17.06 -7.81
C ARG A 89 -2.76 18.55 -7.45
N THR A 90 -3.35 18.97 -6.32
CA THR A 90 -3.30 20.35 -5.82
C THR A 90 -2.65 20.38 -4.44
N ASP A 91 -2.14 21.55 -4.05
CA ASP A 91 -1.54 21.82 -2.73
C ASP A 91 -2.59 22.06 -1.64
N ASP A 92 -3.86 21.72 -1.88
CA ASP A 92 -4.94 21.91 -0.91
C ASP A 92 -4.72 20.99 0.31
N TYR A 93 -4.19 21.60 1.36
CA TYR A 93 -4.11 21.05 2.70
C TYR A 93 -5.52 20.89 3.28
N GLY A 94 -5.78 19.75 3.91
CA GLY A 94 -6.99 19.53 4.69
C GLY A 94 -6.65 18.78 5.96
N THR A 95 -6.84 19.45 7.11
CA THR A 95 -6.88 18.88 8.47
C THR A 95 -8.29 19.09 9.03
N PRO A 96 -8.82 18.14 9.82
CA PRO A 96 -8.37 17.90 11.19
C PRO A 96 -7.69 16.54 11.36
N ALA A 97 -6.40 16.55 11.72
CA ALA A 97 -5.50 15.41 11.66
C ALA A 97 -5.60 14.43 12.85
N GLU A 98 -6.13 14.85 14.00
CA GLU A 98 -5.82 14.11 15.24
C GLU A 98 -6.77 12.96 15.57
N ALA A 99 -8.06 13.03 15.25
CA ALA A 99 -9.00 11.92 15.51
C ALA A 99 -9.01 10.86 14.39
N ILE A 100 -8.67 11.28 13.17
CA ILE A 100 -8.60 10.40 11.99
C ILE A 100 -7.35 9.52 12.05
N VAL A 101 -6.25 10.02 12.61
CA VAL A 101 -4.98 9.29 12.70
C VAL A 101 -5.10 8.02 13.58
N PRO A 102 -5.64 8.04 14.82
CA PRO A 102 -5.80 6.85 15.65
C PRO A 102 -6.77 5.81 15.06
N ALA A 103 -7.89 6.24 14.48
CA ALA A 103 -8.85 5.33 13.85
C ALA A 103 -8.25 4.66 12.61
N LYS A 104 -7.53 5.43 11.79
CA LYS A 104 -6.85 4.92 10.59
C LYS A 104 -5.72 3.96 10.97
N ALA A 105 -4.93 4.28 11.99
CA ALA A 105 -3.89 3.42 12.53
C ALA A 105 -4.47 2.09 13.02
N ARG A 106 -5.55 2.11 13.81
CA ARG A 106 -6.22 0.89 14.31
C ARG A 106 -6.73 0.01 13.17
N ARG A 107 -7.38 0.61 12.16
CA ARG A 107 -7.85 -0.12 10.99
C ARG A 107 -6.69 -0.78 10.24
N LEU A 108 -5.62 -0.03 9.97
CA LEU A 108 -4.48 -0.54 9.22
C LEU A 108 -3.74 -1.65 9.97
N ARG A 109 -3.65 -1.58 11.30
CA ARG A 109 -3.16 -2.68 12.15
C ARG A 109 -3.99 -3.95 12.02
N GLY A 110 -5.32 -3.83 12.02
CA GLY A 110 -6.22 -4.97 11.80
C GLY A 110 -6.03 -5.63 10.42
N LEU A 111 -5.90 -4.81 9.38
CA LEU A 111 -5.63 -5.28 8.02
C LEU A 111 -4.26 -5.97 7.91
N ALA A 112 -3.22 -5.40 8.54
CA ALA A 112 -1.89 -6.00 8.57
C ALA A 112 -1.89 -7.36 9.29
N ALA A 113 -2.54 -7.46 10.44
CA ALA A 113 -2.67 -8.72 11.17
C ALA A 113 -3.36 -9.80 10.32
N ARG A 114 -4.43 -9.43 9.60
CA ARG A 114 -5.12 -10.33 8.68
C ARG A 114 -4.22 -10.77 7.52
N TRP A 115 -3.51 -9.83 6.90
CA TRP A 115 -2.59 -10.17 5.82
C TRP A 115 -1.47 -11.11 6.27
N LEU A 116 -0.90 -10.91 7.46
CA LEU A 116 0.12 -11.79 8.04
C LEU A 116 -0.44 -13.21 8.24
N ALA A 117 -1.63 -13.32 8.82
CA ALA A 117 -2.29 -14.61 9.04
C ALA A 117 -2.60 -15.36 7.73
N GLU A 118 -3.05 -14.65 6.68
CA GLU A 118 -3.40 -15.26 5.39
C GLU A 118 -2.17 -15.58 4.52
N SER A 119 -1.11 -14.78 4.62
CA SER A 119 0.09 -14.95 3.78
C SER A 119 1.09 -15.98 4.32
N GLY A 120 1.04 -16.27 5.63
CA GLY A 120 2.04 -17.10 6.31
C GLY A 120 3.42 -16.44 6.39
N VAL A 121 3.51 -15.14 6.09
CA VAL A 121 4.74 -14.36 6.24
C VAL A 121 4.96 -14.08 7.72
N ASP A 122 6.14 -14.44 8.20
CA ASP A 122 6.61 -14.09 9.53
C ASP A 122 7.50 -12.84 9.45
N ALA A 123 7.27 -11.87 10.34
CA ALA A 123 7.96 -10.60 10.39
C ALA A 123 8.22 -10.21 11.84
N ASP A 124 9.51 -10.06 12.20
CA ASP A 124 9.93 -9.66 13.55
C ASP A 124 9.44 -8.24 13.89
N GLU A 125 9.39 -7.37 12.88
CA GLU A 125 8.99 -5.97 13.03
C GLU A 125 8.07 -5.55 11.87
N VAL A 126 7.00 -4.83 12.21
CA VAL A 126 6.08 -4.22 11.26
C VAL A 126 6.09 -2.71 11.42
N ARG A 127 5.98 -1.98 10.31
CA ARG A 127 5.93 -0.52 10.30
C ARG A 127 4.79 -0.04 9.40
N PHE A 128 4.16 1.05 9.79
CA PHE A 128 3.05 1.63 9.02
C PHE A 128 3.51 2.94 8.38
N ASP A 129 3.57 2.96 7.06
CA ASP A 129 4.17 4.05 6.30
C ASP A 129 3.10 4.81 5.49
N VAL A 130 3.38 6.07 5.18
CA VAL A 130 2.59 6.85 4.21
C VAL A 130 3.49 7.32 3.08
N LEU A 131 3.06 7.08 1.84
CA LEU A 131 3.66 7.70 0.66
C LEU A 131 2.74 8.79 0.14
N ALA A 132 3.15 10.04 0.31
CA ALA A 132 2.48 11.20 -0.26
C ALA A 132 3.02 11.45 -1.67
N VAL A 133 2.16 11.27 -2.68
CA VAL A 133 2.50 11.46 -4.09
C VAL A 133 1.89 12.75 -4.59
N ARG A 134 2.74 13.75 -4.87
CA ARG A 134 2.34 15.02 -5.48
C ARG A 134 2.52 14.95 -7.00
N LEU A 135 1.43 15.25 -7.71
CA LEU A 135 1.37 15.27 -9.17
C LEU A 135 1.23 16.72 -9.65
N PRO A 136 2.34 17.43 -9.89
CA PRO A 136 2.27 18.80 -10.40
C PRO A 136 1.68 18.83 -11.81
N ALA A 137 1.14 19.99 -12.21
CA ALA A 137 0.60 20.19 -13.56
C ALA A 137 1.68 20.01 -14.65
N ALA A 138 2.94 20.30 -14.32
CA ALA A 138 4.11 20.07 -15.17
C ALA A 138 5.28 19.52 -14.34
N GLY A 139 6.11 18.68 -14.96
CA GLY A 139 7.28 18.06 -14.34
C GLY A 139 7.03 16.70 -13.69
N ALA A 140 8.06 16.16 -13.04
CA ALA A 140 8.01 14.83 -12.45
C ALA A 140 7.14 14.77 -11.19
N ALA A 141 6.47 13.64 -10.98
CA ALA A 141 5.81 13.33 -9.72
C ALA A 141 6.83 13.33 -8.58
N ARG A 142 6.44 13.87 -7.43
CA ARG A 142 7.26 13.88 -6.22
C ARG A 142 6.65 12.92 -5.20
N VAL A 143 7.50 12.11 -4.58
CA VAL A 143 7.08 11.14 -3.57
C VAL A 143 7.81 11.47 -2.27
N GLU A 144 7.04 11.67 -1.22
CA GLU A 144 7.51 11.82 0.15
C GLU A 144 7.12 10.56 0.93
N HIS A 145 8.10 9.88 1.52
CA HIS A 145 7.91 8.64 2.27
C HIS A 145 8.07 8.91 3.76
N LEU A 146 6.93 8.94 4.46
CA LEU A 146 6.86 9.06 5.91
C LEU A 146 6.89 7.65 6.51
N LYS A 147 8.05 7.25 7.00
CA LYS A 147 8.25 5.98 7.71
C LYS A 147 7.66 6.06 9.12
N GLY A 148 6.90 5.05 9.56
CA GLY A 148 6.35 5.00 10.92
C GLY A 148 5.34 6.12 11.21
N ALA A 149 4.47 6.40 10.24
CA ALA A 149 3.50 7.49 10.32
C ALA A 149 2.36 7.25 11.33
N PHE A 150 2.25 6.04 11.90
CA PHE A 150 1.16 5.60 12.78
C PHE A 150 1.62 4.69 13.92
#